data_AF-A0A497EYT5-F1
#
_entry.id   AF-A0A497EYT5-F1
#
_cell.length_a   1.000
_cell.length_b   1.000
_cell.length_c   1.000
_cell.angle_alpha   90.00
_cell.angle_beta   90.00
_cell.angle_gamma   90.00
#
_symmetry.space_group_name_H-M   'P 1'
#
loop_
_entity.id
_entity.type
_entity.pdbx_description
1 polymer ?
#
loop_
_entity_poly.entity_id
_entity_poly.type
_entity_poly.pdbx_seq_one_letter_code
_entity_poly.pdbx_strand_id
1 'polypeptide(L)'
;MILDSSAIYTIMWLGNLKFLKDASTSSLAKYELGNVIWKEVYLKKKLSIDEGVKILNLITRILKEVEVLKVNGLEEETLRLACNEGLTFYDAVYLQLAIKKQGSTSNRRQ
;
A
#
# COMPACT_ATOMS: atom_id res chain seq x y z
N MET A 1 11.67 -1.19 -3.89
CA MET A 1 11.06 -1.51 -2.58
C MET A 1 9.55 -1.59 -2.76
N ILE A 2 8.87 -2.55 -2.11
CA ILE A 2 7.40 -2.56 -2.03
C ILE A 2 7.00 -1.98 -0.67
N LEU A 3 6.09 -1.01 -0.68
CA LEU A 3 5.55 -0.39 0.53
C LEU A 3 4.10 -0.81 0.73
N ASP A 4 3.75 -1.18 1.95
CA ASP A 4 2.38 -1.37 2.40
C ASP A 4 1.74 -0.03 2.81
N SER A 5 0.44 -0.06 3.08
CA SER A 5 -0.28 1.15 3.52
C SER A 5 0.27 1.72 4.83
N SER A 6 0.72 0.87 5.76
CA SER A 6 1.25 1.32 7.06
C SER A 6 2.59 2.06 6.92
N ALA A 7 3.49 1.59 6.05
CA ALA A 7 4.75 2.27 5.76
C ALA A 7 4.53 3.59 5.02
N ILE A 8 3.60 3.63 4.06
CA ILE A 8 3.24 4.87 3.35
C ILE A 8 2.71 5.90 4.34
N TYR A 9 1.78 5.51 5.22
CA TYR A 9 1.24 6.39 6.25
C TYR A 9 2.36 6.95 7.14
N THR A 10 3.28 6.10 7.58
CA THR A 10 4.41 6.49 8.43
C THR A 10 5.34 7.48 7.74
N ILE A 11 5.71 7.22 6.48
CA ILE A 11 6.57 8.12 5.69
C ILE A 11 5.91 9.49 5.50
N MET A 12 4.60 9.50 5.24
CA MET A 12 3.82 10.72 5.11
C MET A 12 3.78 11.50 6.41
N TRP A 13 3.53 10.82 7.54
CA TRP A 13 3.49 11.43 8.86
C TRP A 13 4.82 12.05 9.27
N LEU A 14 5.93 11.39 8.93
CA LEU A 14 7.29 11.89 9.17
C LEU A 14 7.73 12.98 8.18
N GLY A 15 6.93 13.29 7.15
CA GLY A 15 7.26 14.27 6.12
C GLY A 15 8.45 13.88 5.22
N ASN A 16 8.87 12.61 5.23
CA ASN A 16 10.11 12.19 4.59
C ASN A 16 9.87 11.54 3.22
N LEU A 17 9.21 12.29 2.33
CA LEU A 17 8.71 11.79 1.04
C LEU A 17 9.79 11.25 0.10
N LYS A 18 11.08 11.52 0.36
CA LYS A 18 12.19 10.94 -0.41
C LYS A 18 12.20 9.42 -0.42
N PHE A 19 11.64 8.76 0.61
CA PHE A 19 11.55 7.31 0.68
C PHE A 19 10.46 6.71 -0.22
N LEU A 20 9.56 7.55 -0.72
CA LEU A 20 8.57 7.15 -1.72
C LEU A 20 9.16 7.10 -3.13
N LYS A 21 10.29 7.81 -3.34
CA LYS A 21 11.01 7.79 -4.61
C LYS A 21 11.51 6.37 -4.90
N ASP A 22 11.22 5.88 -6.10
CA ASP A 22 11.56 4.53 -6.59
C ASP A 22 10.91 3.37 -5.79
N ALA A 23 9.96 3.69 -4.92
CA ALA A 23 9.12 2.71 -4.25
C ALA A 23 7.91 2.36 -5.12
N SER A 24 7.35 1.17 -4.87
CA SER A 24 6.09 0.75 -5.46
C SER A 24 5.14 0.28 -4.38
N THR A 25 3.85 0.27 -4.68
CA THR A 25 2.82 -0.24 -3.78
C THR A 25 1.72 -0.96 -4.55
N SER A 26 0.79 -1.56 -3.83
CA SER A 26 -0.42 -2.18 -4.38
C SER A 26 -1.49 -1.13 -4.65
N SER A 27 -2.34 -1.36 -5.65
CA SER A 27 -3.59 -0.62 -5.81
C SER A 27 -4.51 -0.67 -4.56
N LEU A 28 -4.32 -1.65 -3.68
CA LEU A 28 -5.03 -1.77 -2.41
C LEU A 28 -4.64 -0.69 -1.40
N ALA A 29 -3.42 -0.15 -1.47
CA ALA A 29 -2.92 0.82 -0.48
C ALA A 29 -3.82 2.06 -0.37
N LYS A 30 -4.39 2.52 -1.51
CA LYS A 30 -5.36 3.63 -1.52
C LYS A 30 -6.59 3.34 -0.66
N TYR A 31 -7.12 2.13 -0.76
CA TYR A 31 -8.34 1.73 -0.05
C TYR A 31 -8.06 1.47 1.43
N GLU A 32 -6.90 0.89 1.74
CA GLU A 32 -6.45 0.71 3.12
C GLU A 32 -6.21 2.05 3.83
N LEU A 33 -5.54 2.99 3.17
CA LEU A 33 -5.36 4.35 3.70
C LEU A 33 -6.70 5.10 3.82
N GLY A 34 -7.61 4.93 2.86
CA GLY A 34 -8.98 5.43 2.98
C GLY A 34 -9.70 4.87 4.20
N ASN A 35 -9.55 3.57 4.48
CA ASN A 35 -10.12 2.93 5.66
C ASN A 35 -9.51 3.47 6.97
N VAL A 36 -8.21 3.77 6.99
CA VAL A 36 -7.57 4.45 8.15
C VAL A 36 -8.24 5.80 8.41
N ILE A 37 -8.43 6.63 7.37
CA ILE A 37 -9.09 7.95 7.51
C ILE A 37 -10.54 7.78 7.95
N TRP A 38 -11.27 6.82 7.38
CA TRP A 38 -12.64 6.53 7.79
C TRP A 38 -12.72 6.17 9.28
N LYS A 39 -11.78 5.39 9.81
CA LYS A 39 -11.72 5.08 11.25
C LYS A 39 -11.50 6.34 12.09
N GLU A 40 -10.65 7.27 11.65
CA GLU A 40 -10.43 8.55 12.36
C GLU A 40 -11.68 9.45 12.36
N VAL A 41 -12.40 9.51 11.23
CA VAL A 41 -13.61 10.33 11.07
C VAL A 41 -14.82 9.70 11.77
N TYR A 42 -15.13 8.45 11.45
CA TYR A 42 -16.40 7.82 11.82
C TYR A 42 -16.34 7.10 13.16
N LEU A 43 -15.30 6.29 13.42
CA LEU A 43 -15.21 5.51 14.66
C LEU A 43 -14.65 6.34 15.81
N LYS A 44 -13.56 7.08 15.56
CA LYS A 44 -12.83 7.82 16.61
C LYS A 44 -13.31 9.25 16.80
N LYS A 45 -14.08 9.81 15.84
CA LYS A 45 -14.57 11.19 15.83
C LYS A 45 -13.46 12.24 16.04
N LYS A 46 -12.23 11.92 15.61
CA LYS A 46 -11.05 12.79 15.77
C LYS A 46 -10.93 13.81 14.65
N LEU A 47 -11.57 13.54 13.51
CA LEU A 47 -11.59 14.39 12.34
C LEU A 47 -13.04 14.60 11.89
N SER A 48 -13.34 15.80 11.42
CA SER A 48 -14.52 16.04 10.60
C SER A 48 -14.41 15.34 9.24
N ILE A 49 -15.55 15.16 8.56
CA ILE A 49 -15.55 14.60 7.20
C ILE A 49 -14.73 15.46 6.24
N ASP A 50 -14.78 16.79 6.36
CA ASP A 50 -14.03 17.71 5.50
C ASP A 50 -12.52 17.61 5.72
N GLU A 51 -12.07 17.45 6.96
CA GLU A 51 -10.66 17.18 7.28
C GLU A 51 -10.22 15.83 6.73
N GLY A 52 -11.04 14.79 6.89
CA GLY A 52 -10.79 13.47 6.31
C GLY A 52 -10.64 13.51 4.79
N VAL A 53 -11.53 14.24 4.10
CA VAL A 53 -11.46 14.42 2.63
C VAL A 53 -10.19 15.18 2.22
N LYS A 54 -9.80 16.23 2.96
CA LYS A 54 -8.54 16.96 2.70
C LYS A 54 -7.32 16.04 2.82
N ILE A 55 -7.27 15.20 3.86
CA ILE A 55 -6.19 14.23 4.06
C ILE A 55 -6.19 13.17 2.95
N LEU A 56 -7.36 12.64 2.58
CA LEU A 56 -7.48 11.65 1.50
C LEU A 56 -7.00 12.20 0.15
N ASN A 57 -7.32 13.46 -0.14
CA ASN A 57 -6.85 14.14 -1.35
C ASN A 57 -5.32 14.31 -1.35
N LEU A 58 -4.73 14.63 -0.20
CA LEU A 58 -3.28 14.71 -0.05
C LEU A 58 -2.62 13.35 -0.27
N ILE A 59 -3.12 12.29 0.38
CA ILE A 59 -2.66 10.91 0.19
C ILE A 59 -2.74 10.51 -1.28
N THR A 60 -3.88 10.78 -1.93
CA THR A 60 -4.08 10.43 -3.34
C THR A 60 -3.09 11.14 -4.26
N ARG A 61 -2.72 12.40 -3.97
CA ARG A 61 -1.69 13.12 -4.73
C ARG A 61 -0.32 12.49 -4.52
N ILE A 62 0.04 12.15 -3.29
CA ILE A 62 1.32 11.53 -2.97
C ILE A 62 1.44 10.14 -3.63
N LEU A 63 0.37 9.34 -3.62
CA LEU A 63 0.36 8.03 -4.27
C LEU A 63 0.53 8.09 -5.80
N LYS A 64 0.29 9.24 -6.45
CA LYS A 64 0.58 9.39 -7.90
C LYS A 64 2.08 9.42 -8.19
N GLU A 65 2.90 9.78 -7.20
CA GLU A 65 4.36 9.81 -7.31
C GLU A 65 4.99 8.44 -6.97
N VAL A 66 4.18 7.46 -6.55
CA VAL A 66 4.60 6.09 -6.24
C VAL A 66 4.16 5.17 -7.37
N GLU A 67 4.98 4.21 -7.76
CA GLU A 67 4.59 3.19 -8.75
C GLU A 67 3.48 2.30 -8.17
N VAL A 68 2.24 2.45 -8.64
CA VAL A 68 1.11 1.60 -8.20
C VAL A 68 0.98 0.37 -9.09
N LEU A 69 1.25 -0.79 -8.52
CA LEU A 69 1.16 -2.09 -9.18
C LEU A 69 -0.27 -2.63 -9.10
N LYS A 70 -0.78 -3.11 -10.24
CA LYS A 70 -2.04 -3.85 -10.29
C LYS A 70 -1.83 -5.26 -9.75
N VAL A 71 -2.82 -5.77 -9.04
CA VAL A 71 -2.76 -7.09 -8.35
C VAL A 71 -3.63 -8.16 -9.00
N ASN A 72 -4.26 -7.84 -10.13
CA ASN A 72 -5.17 -8.75 -10.82
C ASN A 72 -4.40 -9.97 -11.38
N GLY A 73 -4.99 -11.16 -11.27
CA GLY A 73 -4.42 -12.41 -11.77
C GLY A 73 -3.39 -13.05 -10.84
N LEU A 74 -3.28 -12.57 -9.60
CA LEU A 74 -2.40 -13.12 -8.55
C LEU A 74 -3.18 -13.76 -7.41
N GLU A 75 -4.50 -13.86 -7.51
CA GLU A 75 -5.39 -14.14 -6.39
C GLU A 75 -5.16 -15.53 -5.80
N GLU A 76 -4.99 -16.54 -6.65
CA GLU A 76 -4.71 -17.91 -6.20
C GLU A 76 -3.35 -18.02 -5.51
N GLU A 77 -2.29 -17.49 -6.14
CA GLU A 77 -0.93 -17.47 -5.58
C GLU A 77 -0.91 -16.74 -4.23
N THR A 78 -1.62 -15.61 -4.16
CA THR A 78 -1.73 -14.79 -2.94
C THR A 78 -2.47 -15.55 -1.83
N LEU A 79 -3.55 -16.28 -2.16
CA LEU A 79 -4.29 -17.06 -1.16
C LEU A 79 -3.42 -18.18 -0.58
N ARG A 80 -2.71 -18.92 -1.46
CA ARG A 80 -1.78 -19.98 -1.03
C ARG A 80 -0.69 -19.41 -0.12
N LEU A 81 -0.10 -18.28 -0.51
CA LEU A 81 0.92 -17.59 0.27
C LEU A 81 0.37 -17.12 1.62
N ALA A 82 -0.82 -16.53 1.65
CA ALA A 82 -1.47 -16.08 2.88
C ALA A 82 -1.68 -17.23 3.87
N CYS A 83 -2.21 -18.36 3.40
CA CYS A 83 -2.44 -19.54 4.23
C CYS A 83 -1.13 -20.17 4.75
N ASN A 84 -0.11 -20.23 3.90
CA ASN A 84 1.19 -20.82 4.27
C ASN A 84 1.93 -19.96 5.30
N GLU A 85 1.89 -18.64 5.15
CA GLU A 85 2.62 -17.69 6.01
C GLU A 85 1.80 -17.20 7.21
N GLY A 86 0.52 -17.61 7.34
CA GLY A 86 -0.37 -17.15 8.40
C GLY A 86 -0.71 -15.66 8.32
N LEU A 87 -0.73 -15.10 7.11
CA LEU A 87 -1.00 -13.68 6.86
C LEU A 87 -2.47 -13.45 6.48
N THR A 88 -2.94 -12.22 6.67
CA THR A 88 -4.20 -11.82 6.03
C THR A 88 -4.02 -11.78 4.51
N PHE A 89 -5.11 -11.94 3.77
CA PHE A 89 -5.05 -11.86 2.30
C PHE A 89 -4.51 -10.50 1.82
N TYR A 90 -4.83 -9.41 2.54
CA TYR A 90 -4.31 -8.07 2.25
C TYR A 90 -2.79 -7.99 2.42
N ASP A 91 -2.26 -8.49 3.53
CA ASP A 91 -0.81 -8.46 3.80
C ASP A 91 -0.04 -9.35 2.81
N ALA A 92 -0.60 -10.51 2.46
CA ALA A 92 -0.01 -11.43 1.50
C ALA A 92 0.13 -10.82 0.09
N VAL A 93 -0.72 -9.87 -0.31
CA VAL A 93 -0.57 -9.14 -1.58
C VAL A 93 0.77 -8.40 -1.64
N TYR A 94 1.17 -7.72 -0.57
CA TYR A 94 2.43 -6.98 -0.55
C TYR A 94 3.64 -7.91 -0.60
N LEU A 95 3.55 -9.06 0.10
CA LEU A 95 4.58 -10.09 0.03
C LEU A 95 4.70 -10.69 -1.38
N GLN A 96 3.58 -11.03 -2.02
CA GLN A 96 3.55 -11.54 -3.39
C GLN A 96 4.15 -10.55 -4.39
N LEU A 97 3.80 -9.26 -4.27
CA LEU A 97 4.39 -8.20 -5.09
C LEU A 97 5.91 -8.07 -4.87
N ALA A 98 6.38 -8.22 -3.63
CA ALA A 98 7.80 -8.17 -3.31
C ALA A 98 8.56 -9.34 -3.95
N ILE A 99 8.02 -10.55 -3.85
CA ILE A 99 8.59 -11.76 -4.49
C ILE A 99 8.65 -11.58 -6.01
N LYS A 100 7.56 -11.14 -6.65
CA LYS A 100 7.53 -10.91 -8.11
C LYS A 100 8.53 -9.86 -8.58
N LYS A 101 8.70 -8.78 -7.80
CA LYS A 101 9.65 -7.71 -8.14
C LYS A 101 11.11 -8.22 -8.06
N GLN A 102 11.44 -9.08 -7.09
CA GLN A 102 12.77 -9.70 -6.99
C GLN A 102 13.05 -10.72 -8.12
N GLY A 103 12.06 -11.55 -8.46
CA GLY A 103 12.16 -12.50 -9.57
C GLY A 103 12.38 -11.80 -10.93
N SER A 104 11.70 -10.68 -11.15
CA SER A 104 11.81 -9.89 -12.39
C SER A 104 13.18 -9.23 -12.58
N THR A 105 13.88 -8.88 -11.49
CA THR A 105 15.26 -8.36 -11.53
C THR A 105 16.32 -9.42 -11.81
N SER A 106 16.01 -10.70 -11.55
CA SER A 106 16.94 -11.82 -11.76
C SER A 106 17.01 -12.23 -13.24
N ASN A 107 15.90 -12.12 -13.97
CA ASN A 107 15.81 -12.41 -15.42
C ASN A 107 16.39 -11.31 -16.33
N ARG A 108 16.80 -10.15 -15.80
CA ARG A 108 17.47 -9.08 -16.59
C ARG A 108 18.99 -9.13 -16.51
N ARG A 109 19.55 -10.11 -15.80
CA ARG A 109 21.01 -10.28 -15.61
C ARG A 109 21.55 -11.56 -16.27
N GLN A 110 20.76 -12.20 -17.14
CA GLN A 110 21.20 -13.27 -18.04
C GLN A 110 21.16 -12.77 -19.48
#